data_AF-A0A9J5YYL4-F1
#
_entry.id   AF-A0A9J5YYL4-F1
#
_cell.length_a   1.000
_cell.length_b   1.000
_cell.length_c   1.000
_cell.angle_alpha   90.00
_cell.angle_beta   90.00
_cell.angle_gamma   90.00
#
_symmetry.space_group_name_H-M   'P 1'
#
loop_
_entity.id
_entity.type
_entity.pdbx_description
1 polymer ?
#
loop_
_entity_poly.entity_id
_entity_poly.type
_entity_poly.pdbx_seq_one_letter_code
_entity_poly.pdbx_strand_id
1 'polypeptide(L)'
;MSERQDKVKEEIKEYLLKKNEFKIQMNHEASMVNLVDNDEMDDDEVEVSMPMGPPSKHQRMPSSSGSGSSINSTTKSPINLYFSQKPNEKRKGGPIDLESSRKILRDRVVSVFARWMYDAGLPFNCVNYTESFGEFIEAVGQYGPGMKPPTYHEVRVPFLKKEVEKTNKIVEEHKV
;
A
#
# COMPACT_ATOMS: atom_id res chain seq x y z
N MET A 1 -48.66 -22.16 4.81
CA MET A 1 -47.47 -21.74 5.60
C MET A 1 -46.13 -22.12 4.94
N SER A 2 -46.07 -23.08 4.01
CA SER A 2 -44.81 -23.47 3.33
C SER A 2 -44.40 -22.53 2.18
N GLU A 3 -45.34 -22.03 1.38
CA GLU A 3 -45.05 -21.21 0.17
C GLU A 3 -44.30 -19.89 0.44
N ARG A 4 -44.44 -19.30 1.64
CA ARG A 4 -43.75 -18.05 1.97
C ARG A 4 -42.25 -18.24 2.20
N GLN A 5 -41.83 -19.42 2.68
CA GLN A 5 -40.42 -19.69 2.90
C GLN A 5 -39.67 -19.99 1.60
N ASP A 6 -40.35 -20.61 0.64
CA ASP A 6 -39.77 -20.91 -0.67
C ASP A 6 -39.58 -19.63 -1.49
N LYS A 7 -40.53 -18.69 -1.40
CA LYS A 7 -40.42 -17.37 -2.03
C LYS A 7 -39.22 -16.55 -1.53
N VAL A 8 -38.97 -16.58 -0.21
CA VAL A 8 -37.81 -15.87 0.39
C VAL A 8 -36.48 -16.50 -0.06
N LYS A 9 -36.42 -17.82 -0.21
CA LYS A 9 -35.21 -18.51 -0.69
C LYS A 9 -34.93 -18.22 -2.16
N GLU A 10 -35.96 -18.12 -2.99
CA GLU A 10 -35.80 -17.71 -4.39
C GLU A 10 -35.34 -16.27 -4.52
N GLU A 11 -35.92 -15.35 -3.75
CA GLU A 11 -35.53 -13.92 -3.75
C GLU A 11 -34.07 -13.72 -3.33
N ILE A 12 -33.58 -14.50 -2.36
CA ILE A 12 -32.16 -14.49 -1.96
C ILE A 12 -31.26 -15.02 -3.08
N LYS A 13 -31.67 -16.08 -3.78
CA LYS A 13 -30.91 -16.62 -4.92
C LYS A 13 -30.84 -15.62 -6.07
N GLU A 14 -31.96 -14.97 -6.38
CA GLU A 14 -32.04 -13.93 -7.41
C GLU A 14 -31.12 -12.74 -7.08
N TYR A 15 -31.13 -12.30 -5.82
CA TYR A 15 -30.23 -11.23 -5.35
C TYR A 15 -28.75 -11.61 -5.50
N LEU A 16 -28.37 -12.85 -5.19
CA LEU A 16 -26.98 -13.31 -5.32
C LEU A 16 -26.52 -13.41 -6.79
N LEU A 17 -27.40 -13.85 -7.68
CA LEU A 17 -27.13 -13.89 -9.12
C LEU A 17 -26.94 -12.48 -9.68
N LYS A 18 -27.87 -11.56 -9.36
CA LYS A 18 -27.79 -10.15 -9.77
C LYS A 18 -26.54 -9.45 -9.24
N LYS A 19 -26.14 -9.75 -8.00
CA LYS A 19 -24.90 -9.22 -7.40
C LYS A 19 -23.64 -9.77 -8.09
N ASN A 20 -23.66 -11.03 -8.53
CA ASN A 20 -22.55 -11.62 -9.27
C ASN A 20 -22.43 -11.03 -10.68
N GLU A 21 -23.56 -10.83 -11.38
CA GLU A 21 -23.60 -10.14 -12.67
C GLU A 21 -23.06 -8.70 -12.56
N PHE A 22 -23.50 -7.93 -11.55
CA PHE A 22 -22.98 -6.58 -11.31
C PHE A 22 -21.46 -6.56 -11.07
N LYS A 23 -20.93 -7.57 -10.37
CA LYS A 23 -19.48 -7.71 -10.13
C LYS A 23 -18.71 -8.06 -11.40
N ILE A 24 -19.29 -8.87 -12.29
CA ILE A 24 -18.73 -9.19 -13.61
C ILE A 24 -18.73 -7.93 -14.50
N GLN A 25 -19.79 -7.13 -14.43
CA GLN A 25 -19.92 -5.88 -15.18
C GLN A 25 -18.86 -4.84 -14.75
N MET A 26 -18.65 -4.64 -13.44
CA MET A 26 -17.57 -3.77 -12.94
C MET A 26 -16.17 -4.21 -13.37
N ASN A 27 -15.94 -5.53 -13.52
CA ASN A 27 -14.66 -6.05 -13.97
C ASN A 27 -14.45 -5.88 -15.49
N HIS A 28 -15.52 -5.84 -16.28
CA HIS A 28 -15.43 -5.59 -17.72
C HIS A 28 -15.19 -4.10 -18.03
N GLU A 29 -15.78 -3.19 -17.25
CA GLU A 29 -15.51 -1.74 -17.36
C GLU A 29 -14.06 -1.39 -16.99
N ALA A 30 -13.49 -2.05 -15.97
CA ALA A 30 -12.07 -1.91 -15.63
C ALA A 30 -11.11 -2.44 -16.73
N SER A 31 -11.58 -3.33 -17.61
CA SER A 31 -10.80 -3.90 -18.71
C SER A 31 -10.82 -3.05 -19.98
N MET A 32 -11.80 -2.15 -20.16
CA MET A 32 -11.97 -1.33 -21.37
C MET A 32 -11.18 -0.01 -21.34
N VAL A 33 -10.56 0.36 -20.21
CA VAL A 33 -9.78 1.60 -20.09
C VAL A 33 -8.31 1.46 -20.56
N ASN A 34 -7.90 0.26 -20.99
CA ASN A 34 -6.50 -0.07 -21.31
C ASN A 34 -6.22 -0.30 -22.81
N LEU A 35 -7.11 0.05 -23.75
CA LEU A 35 -6.89 -0.21 -25.19
C LEU A 35 -7.31 0.93 -26.14
N VAL A 36 -6.62 2.07 -26.08
CA VAL A 36 -6.49 3.00 -27.23
C VAL A 36 -5.11 3.69 -27.10
N ASP A 37 -4.09 3.21 -27.81
CA ASP A 37 -3.57 3.67 -29.14
C ASP A 37 -3.21 5.18 -29.15
N ASN A 38 -2.07 5.68 -29.68
CA ASN A 38 -1.08 5.10 -30.59
C ASN A 38 0.20 5.98 -30.64
N ASP A 39 1.36 5.31 -30.71
CA ASP A 39 2.56 5.44 -31.57
C ASP A 39 3.37 6.75 -31.86
N GLU A 40 4.70 6.50 -31.89
CA GLU A 40 5.80 7.11 -32.71
C GLU A 40 6.38 8.49 -32.32
N MET A 41 7.71 8.72 -32.24
CA MET A 41 8.86 8.18 -33.00
C MET A 41 10.20 8.24 -32.19
N ASP A 42 11.13 7.31 -32.52
CA ASP A 42 12.59 7.43 -32.79
C ASP A 42 13.52 8.29 -31.89
N ASP A 43 14.80 8.02 -31.68
CA ASP A 43 15.77 6.95 -31.98
C ASP A 43 17.02 7.35 -31.17
N ASP A 44 17.81 6.40 -30.64
CA ASP A 44 19.25 6.52 -30.34
C ASP A 44 19.68 5.33 -29.46
N GLU A 45 20.28 4.34 -30.14
CA GLU A 45 20.91 3.16 -29.57
C GLU A 45 21.99 3.49 -28.53
N VAL A 46 21.99 2.75 -27.42
CA VAL A 46 23.23 2.30 -26.77
C VAL A 46 23.06 0.85 -26.28
N GLU A 47 23.62 -0.10 -27.01
CA GLU A 47 23.77 -1.49 -26.58
C GLU A 47 24.62 -1.57 -25.30
N VAL A 48 24.06 -2.11 -24.22
CA VAL A 48 24.85 -2.75 -23.15
C VAL A 48 24.27 -4.13 -22.89
N SER A 49 24.84 -5.11 -23.57
CA SER A 49 24.61 -6.54 -23.38
C SER A 49 25.07 -7.01 -22.00
N MET A 50 24.18 -7.64 -21.22
CA MET A 50 24.54 -8.48 -20.06
C MET A 50 23.76 -9.81 -20.12
N PRO A 51 24.39 -10.96 -19.81
CA PRO A 51 23.89 -12.27 -20.22
C PRO A 51 22.75 -12.79 -19.34
N MET A 52 21.68 -13.27 -20.00
CA MET A 52 20.48 -13.86 -19.41
C MET A 52 20.71 -15.31 -18.96
N GLY A 53 20.46 -15.60 -17.68
CA GLY A 53 20.27 -16.97 -17.17
C GLY A 53 18.83 -17.47 -17.38
N PRO A 54 18.58 -18.79 -17.42
CA PRO A 54 17.31 -19.35 -17.91
C PRO A 54 16.17 -19.26 -16.87
N PRO A 55 14.89 -19.13 -17.31
CA PRO A 55 13.75 -19.00 -16.42
C PRO A 55 13.36 -20.35 -15.80
N SER A 56 13.22 -20.36 -14.47
CA SER A 56 12.73 -21.50 -13.70
C SER A 56 11.21 -21.66 -13.88
N LYS A 57 10.78 -22.89 -14.14
CA LYS A 57 9.41 -23.30 -14.43
C LYS A 57 8.54 -23.19 -13.18
N HIS A 58 7.57 -22.27 -13.15
CA HIS A 58 6.49 -22.32 -12.17
C HIS A 58 5.53 -23.47 -12.48
N GLN A 59 5.60 -24.54 -11.69
CA GLN A 59 4.55 -25.56 -11.62
C GLN A 59 3.30 -24.97 -10.96
N ARG A 60 2.21 -24.93 -11.72
CA ARG A 60 0.84 -24.79 -11.19
C ARG A 60 0.35 -26.18 -10.82
N MET A 61 -0.13 -26.37 -9.59
CA MET A 61 -0.91 -27.55 -9.20
C MET A 61 -2.29 -27.12 -8.66
N PRO A 62 -3.30 -27.99 -8.79
CA PRO A 62 -4.69 -27.60 -8.95
C PRO A 62 -5.45 -27.42 -7.62
N SER A 63 -6.48 -26.58 -7.68
CA SER A 63 -7.49 -26.42 -6.63
C SER A 63 -8.42 -27.63 -6.59
N SER A 64 -8.39 -28.39 -5.50
CA SER A 64 -9.48 -29.30 -5.12
C SER A 64 -10.31 -28.66 -4.01
N SER A 65 -11.60 -28.55 -4.31
CA SER A 65 -12.74 -28.30 -3.43
C SER A 65 -12.68 -29.02 -2.08
N GLY A 66 -13.13 -28.34 -1.03
CA GLY A 66 -13.39 -28.93 0.27
C GLY A 66 -14.04 -27.94 1.24
N SER A 67 -15.37 -27.88 1.19
CA SER A 67 -16.24 -27.16 2.13
C SER A 67 -15.99 -27.59 3.58
N GLY A 68 -16.04 -26.66 4.53
CA GLY A 68 -15.97 -26.98 5.95
C GLY A 68 -16.02 -25.75 6.84
N SER A 69 -17.19 -25.51 7.40
CA SER A 69 -17.61 -24.41 8.27
C SER A 69 -16.81 -24.24 9.58
N SER A 70 -16.74 -22.96 9.98
CA SER A 70 -16.80 -22.46 11.37
C SER A 70 -15.66 -22.80 12.33
N ILE A 71 -14.81 -21.81 12.62
CA ILE A 71 -14.33 -21.49 13.97
C ILE A 71 -13.67 -20.09 13.98
N ASN A 72 -14.34 -19.15 14.67
CA ASN A 72 -13.87 -17.90 15.26
C ASN A 72 -12.39 -17.51 14.99
N SER A 73 -12.13 -16.80 13.90
CA SER A 73 -10.81 -16.17 13.69
C SER A 73 -10.75 -14.82 14.39
N THR A 74 -10.16 -14.78 15.59
CA THR A 74 -9.67 -13.54 16.19
C THR A 74 -8.45 -13.03 15.42
N THR A 75 -8.64 -12.60 14.17
CA THR A 75 -7.67 -11.78 13.47
C THR A 75 -7.89 -10.34 13.93
N LYS A 76 -7.06 -9.88 14.87
CA LYS A 76 -7.08 -8.49 15.36
C LYS A 76 -6.53 -7.57 14.26
N SER A 77 -7.35 -7.31 13.26
CA SER A 77 -7.12 -6.27 12.26
C SER A 77 -7.13 -4.89 12.94
N PRO A 78 -6.34 -3.89 12.50
CA PRO A 78 -6.28 -2.55 13.11
C PRO A 78 -7.65 -1.87 13.23
N ILE A 79 -8.59 -2.23 12.35
CA ILE A 79 -9.96 -1.70 12.33
C ILE A 79 -10.79 -2.10 13.55
N ASN A 80 -10.42 -3.19 14.24
CA ASN A 80 -11.12 -3.70 15.42
C ASN A 80 -10.80 -2.91 16.71
N LEU A 81 -9.88 -1.94 16.66
CA LEU A 81 -9.63 -1.03 17.80
C LEU A 81 -10.68 0.09 17.91
N TYR A 82 -11.39 0.40 16.81
CA TYR A 82 -12.33 1.53 16.77
C TYR A 82 -13.79 1.13 17.08
N PHE A 83 -14.14 -0.14 16.89
CA PHE A 83 -15.48 -0.66 17.18
C PHE A 83 -15.53 -1.25 18.59
N SER A 84 -16.01 -0.45 19.53
CA SER A 84 -16.24 -0.87 20.92
C SER A 84 -17.11 -2.14 20.97
N GLN A 85 -16.56 -3.23 21.51
CA GLN A 85 -17.31 -4.46 21.75
C GLN A 85 -18.38 -4.21 22.82
N LYS A 86 -19.59 -4.70 22.56
CA LYS A 86 -20.75 -4.60 23.46
C LYS A 86 -20.39 -4.96 24.91
N PRO A 87 -21.03 -4.34 25.91
CA PRO A 87 -20.67 -4.48 27.31
C PRO A 87 -21.19 -5.82 27.86
N ASN A 88 -20.50 -6.92 27.57
CA ASN A 88 -20.63 -8.17 28.34
C ASN A 88 -19.53 -9.15 27.93
N GLU A 89 -18.33 -8.93 28.44
CA GLU A 89 -17.39 -10.00 28.78
C GLU A 89 -16.27 -9.40 29.62
N LYS A 90 -16.09 -9.91 30.84
CA LYS A 90 -15.01 -9.55 31.75
C LYS A 90 -13.67 -10.02 31.17
N ARG A 91 -13.15 -9.33 30.16
CA ARG A 91 -11.74 -9.45 29.79
C ARG A 91 -10.97 -8.56 30.73
N LYS A 92 -10.04 -9.16 31.48
CA LYS A 92 -8.93 -8.46 32.12
C LYS A 92 -8.03 -7.88 31.02
N GLY A 93 -8.51 -6.86 30.33
CA GLY A 93 -7.68 -5.99 29.52
C GLY A 93 -7.04 -5.00 30.48
N GLY A 94 -5.81 -5.30 30.92
CA GLY A 94 -4.98 -4.27 31.51
C GLY A 94 -4.84 -3.11 30.52
N PRO A 95 -4.53 -1.89 31.00
CA PRO A 95 -4.33 -0.74 30.13
C PRO A 95 -3.36 -1.13 29.01
N ILE A 96 -3.76 -0.89 27.75
CA ILE A 96 -2.87 -1.05 26.61
C ILE A 96 -1.70 -0.10 26.86
N ASP A 97 -0.52 -0.68 27.08
CA ASP A 97 0.69 0.12 27.26
C ASP A 97 0.95 0.90 25.96
N LEU A 98 0.76 2.21 26.04
CA LEU A 98 0.96 3.13 24.94
C LEU A 98 2.42 3.08 24.44
N GLU A 99 3.36 2.80 25.34
CA GLU A 99 4.78 2.63 25.01
C GLU A 99 4.99 1.37 24.15
N SER A 100 4.49 0.23 24.61
CA SER A 100 4.51 -1.01 23.83
C SER A 100 3.87 -0.86 22.45
N SER A 101 2.76 -0.10 22.37
CA SER A 101 2.09 0.16 21.08
C SER A 101 2.95 1.02 20.15
N ARG A 102 3.57 2.09 20.67
CA ARG A 102 4.51 2.93 19.91
C ARG A 102 5.73 2.14 19.45
N LYS A 103 6.26 1.25 20.30
CA LYS A 103 7.39 0.37 19.94
C LYS A 103 7.04 -0.56 18.77
N ILE A 104 5.88 -1.21 18.80
CA ILE A 104 5.43 -2.09 17.70
C ILE A 104 5.28 -1.32 16.38
N LEU A 105 4.71 -0.11 16.44
CA LEU A 105 4.58 0.74 15.26
C LEU A 105 5.95 1.17 14.72
N ARG A 106 6.87 1.56 15.61
CA ARG A 106 8.24 1.92 15.26
C ARG A 106 8.97 0.75 14.60
N ASP A 107 8.93 -0.44 15.20
CA ASP A 107 9.58 -1.63 14.66
C ASP A 107 9.07 -1.95 13.24
N ARG A 108 7.75 -1.77 12.99
CA ARG A 108 7.17 -1.91 11.64
C ARG A 108 7.66 -0.85 10.66
N VAL A 109 7.66 0.42 11.05
CA VAL A 109 8.12 1.52 10.19
C VAL A 109 9.59 1.33 9.81
N VAL A 110 10.43 1.05 10.80
CA VAL A 110 11.87 0.83 10.60
C VAL A 110 12.12 -0.38 9.70
N SER A 111 11.37 -1.47 9.87
CA SER A 111 11.49 -2.65 9.00
C SER A 111 11.15 -2.35 7.53
N VAL A 112 10.07 -1.60 7.28
CA VAL A 112 9.68 -1.22 5.91
C VAL A 112 10.69 -0.25 5.29
N PHE A 113 11.17 0.73 6.07
CA PHE A 113 12.18 1.68 5.64
C PHE A 113 13.51 1.00 5.30
N ALA A 114 13.98 0.08 6.16
CA ALA A 114 15.21 -0.67 5.93
C ALA A 114 15.12 -1.49 4.63
N ARG A 115 13.98 -2.16 4.37
CA ARG A 115 13.78 -2.88 3.11
C ARG A 115 13.86 -1.94 1.91
N TRP A 116 13.18 -0.79 1.96
CA TRP A 116 13.26 0.21 0.89
C TRP A 116 14.69 0.72 0.68
N MET A 117 15.47 0.95 1.74
CA MET A 117 16.88 1.32 1.62
C MET A 117 17.70 0.25 0.89
N TYR A 118 17.47 -1.03 1.19
CA TYR A 118 18.15 -2.14 0.52
C TYR A 118 17.79 -2.22 -0.96
N ASP A 119 16.51 -2.08 -1.28
CA ASP A 119 16.01 -2.09 -2.66
C ASP A 119 16.55 -0.90 -3.48
N ALA A 120 16.66 0.28 -2.85
CA ALA A 120 17.16 1.50 -3.48
C ALA A 120 18.70 1.61 -3.49
N GLY A 121 19.41 0.69 -2.84
CA GLY A 121 20.88 0.72 -2.76
C GLY A 121 21.43 1.90 -1.96
N LEU A 122 20.72 2.37 -0.94
CA LEU A 122 21.16 3.52 -0.12
C LEU A 122 22.26 3.12 0.88
N PRO A 123 23.31 3.92 1.04
CA PRO A 123 24.33 3.66 2.06
C PRO A 123 23.74 3.83 3.47
N PHE A 124 24.18 3.00 4.42
CA PHE A 124 23.68 3.04 5.81
C PHE A 124 23.87 4.40 6.48
N ASN A 125 24.91 5.15 6.09
CA ASN A 125 25.18 6.48 6.65
C ASN A 125 24.04 7.49 6.37
N CYS A 126 23.13 7.21 5.42
CA CYS A 126 21.98 8.08 5.15
C CYS A 126 21.12 8.35 6.38
N VAL A 127 21.04 7.43 7.35
CA VAL A 127 20.23 7.62 8.56
C VAL A 127 20.82 8.63 9.53
N ASN A 128 22.10 9.00 9.36
CA ASN A 128 22.80 9.94 10.24
C ASN A 128 22.57 11.41 9.86
N TYR A 129 21.94 11.70 8.71
CA TYR A 129 21.54 13.06 8.33
C TYR A 129 20.27 13.46 9.09
N THR A 130 20.38 13.62 10.41
CA THR A 130 19.24 13.73 11.33
C THR A 130 18.37 14.95 11.10
N GLU A 131 18.95 16.06 10.63
CA GLU A 131 18.22 17.29 10.32
C GLU A 131 17.26 17.06 9.15
N SER A 132 17.78 16.78 7.96
CA SER A 132 16.95 16.55 6.76
C SER A 132 16.08 15.30 6.86
N PHE A 133 16.57 14.22 7.46
CA PHE A 133 15.80 12.98 7.58
C PHE A 133 14.70 13.08 8.65
N GLY A 134 14.98 13.80 9.75
CA GLY A 134 13.99 14.09 10.78
C GLY A 134 12.84 14.94 10.24
N GLU A 135 13.17 16.02 9.53
CA GLU A 135 12.19 16.88 8.85
C GLU A 135 11.33 16.09 7.86
N PHE A 136 11.94 15.19 7.09
CA PHE A 136 11.21 14.33 6.16
C PHE A 136 10.20 13.41 6.88
N ILE A 137 10.61 12.73 7.95
CA ILE A 137 9.71 11.86 8.74
C ILE A 137 8.57 12.68 9.34
N GLU A 138 8.86 13.85 9.89
CA GLU A 138 7.86 14.73 10.48
C GLU A 138 6.84 15.19 9.43
N ALA A 139 7.29 15.68 8.28
CA ALA A 139 6.43 16.13 7.20
C ALA A 139 5.50 15.01 6.69
N VAL A 140 6.03 13.79 6.52
CA VAL A 140 5.23 12.62 6.14
C VAL A 140 4.22 12.25 7.23
N GLY A 141 4.63 12.33 8.50
CA GLY A 141 3.76 12.09 9.66
C GLY A 141 2.62 13.10 9.78
N GLN A 142 2.89 14.37 9.50
CA GLN A 142 1.90 15.46 9.50
C GLN A 142 0.91 15.34 8.34
N TYR A 143 1.36 14.91 7.15
CA TYR A 143 0.46 14.64 6.03
C TYR A 143 -0.50 13.49 6.36
N GLY A 144 0.04 12.39 6.93
CA GLY A 144 -0.73 11.24 7.39
C GLY A 144 -1.00 10.17 6.31
N PRO A 145 -1.88 9.20 6.61
CA PRO A 145 -2.19 8.10 5.70
C PRO A 145 -2.78 8.57 4.36
N GLY A 146 -2.35 7.96 3.26
CA GLY A 146 -2.85 8.26 1.92
C GLY A 146 -1.95 9.18 1.09
N MET A 147 -0.79 9.61 1.63
CA MET A 147 0.23 10.30 0.84
C MET A 147 0.66 9.44 -0.34
N LYS A 148 0.59 10.00 -1.55
CA LYS A 148 1.16 9.36 -2.74
C LYS A 148 2.69 9.49 -2.70
N PRO A 149 3.44 8.45 -3.08
CA PRO A 149 4.88 8.57 -3.26
C PRO A 149 5.20 9.69 -4.26
N PRO A 150 6.30 10.46 -4.06
CA PRO A 150 6.77 11.41 -5.05
C PRO A 150 7.12 10.71 -6.37
N THR A 151 6.86 11.38 -7.48
CA THR A 151 7.29 10.92 -8.80
C THR A 151 8.74 11.33 -9.09
N TYR A 152 9.40 10.60 -9.99
CA TYR A 152 10.78 10.92 -10.40
C TYR A 152 10.92 12.35 -10.93
N HIS A 153 9.96 12.79 -11.76
CA HIS A 153 9.99 14.13 -12.34
C HIS A 153 9.82 15.22 -11.28
N GLU A 154 8.94 15.05 -10.31
CA GLU A 154 8.75 15.99 -9.21
C GLU A 154 10.06 16.20 -8.44
N VAL A 155 10.73 15.11 -8.06
CA VAL A 155 11.97 15.20 -7.28
C VAL A 155 13.10 15.81 -8.12
N ARG A 156 13.29 15.34 -9.36
CA ARG A 156 14.42 15.74 -10.21
C ARG A 156 14.35 17.19 -10.68
N VAL A 157 13.17 17.73 -10.96
CA VAL A 157 13.03 19.03 -11.64
C VAL A 157 12.53 20.13 -10.72
N PRO A 158 11.24 20.19 -10.31
CA PRO A 158 10.75 21.31 -9.52
C PRO A 158 11.30 21.32 -8.09
N PHE A 159 11.42 20.18 -7.40
CA PHE A 159 11.93 20.18 -6.03
C PHE A 159 13.44 20.45 -5.95
N LEU A 160 14.22 19.95 -6.91
CA LEU A 160 15.63 20.31 -7.01
C LEU A 160 15.83 21.81 -7.25
N LYS A 161 15.07 22.41 -8.17
CA LYS A 161 15.13 23.87 -8.42
C LYS A 161 14.79 24.68 -7.18
N LYS A 162 13.74 24.30 -6.45
CA LYS A 162 13.35 24.96 -5.19
C LYS A 162 14.48 24.90 -4.16
N GLU A 163 15.17 23.76 -4.04
CA GLU A 163 16.26 23.62 -3.09
C GLU A 163 17.46 24.49 -3.47
N VAL A 164 17.82 24.53 -4.76
CA VAL A 164 18.87 25.44 -5.28
C VAL A 164 18.54 26.91 -4.99
N GLU A 165 17.29 27.33 -5.21
CA GLU A 165 16.85 28.69 -4.91
C GLU A 165 16.94 29.02 -3.41
N LYS A 166 16.57 28.08 -2.53
CA LYS A 166 16.72 28.27 -1.07
C LYS A 166 18.18 28.45 -0.70
N THR A 167 19.08 27.59 -1.20
CA THR A 167 20.51 27.70 -0.92
C THR A 167 21.08 29.02 -1.43
N ASN A 168 20.72 29.44 -2.64
CA ASN A 168 21.18 30.71 -3.19
C ASN A 168 20.73 31.92 -2.35
N LYS A 169 19.50 31.91 -1.82
CA LYS A 169 19.03 32.96 -0.91
C LYS A 169 19.87 33.03 0.36
N ILE A 170 20.15 31.88 0.98
CA ILE A 170 21.00 31.80 2.17
C ILE A 170 22.41 32.36 1.84
N VAL A 171 22.96 32.02 0.68
CA VAL A 171 24.28 32.53 0.25
C VAL A 171 24.27 34.04 0.04
N GLU A 172 23.27 34.60 -0.66
CA GLU A 172 23.19 36.04 -0.91
C GLU A 172 22.91 36.84 0.38
N GLU A 173 22.13 36.31 1.32
CA GLU A 173 21.91 36.93 2.65
C GLU A 173 23.20 37.06 3.46
N HIS A 174 24.18 36.17 3.25
CA HIS A 174 25.46 36.16 3.94
C HIS A 174 26.62 36.75 3.12
N LYS A 175 26.31 37.34 1.97
CA LYS A 175 27.29 37.98 1.09
C LYS A 175 27.55 39.39 1.60
N VAL A 176 28.67 39.54 2.31
CA VAL A 176 29.19 40.82 2.84
C VAL A 176 29.64 41.74 1.71
#